data_AF-A0A1D1Y566-F1
#
_entry.id   AF-A0A1D1Y566-F1
#
_cell.length_a   1.000
_cell.length_b   1.000
_cell.length_c   1.000
_cell.angle_alpha   90.00
_cell.angle_beta   90.00
_cell.angle_gamma   90.00
#
_symmetry.space_group_name_H-M   'P 1'
#
loop_
_entity.id
_entity.type
_entity.pdbx_description
1 polymer ?
#
loop_
_entity_poly.entity_id
_entity_poly.type
_entity_poly.pdbx_seq_one_letter_code
_entity_poly.pdbx_strand_id
1 'polypeptide(L)'
;MGSDGHVASLFPGHPAVEQRGDWITYLTDSPEAPPERITFTLPVINSASNVAIVVTGEAKAMAVHHAIDDANEGSSTAASPARMVQPTNGKLVWFLDCCAASRLQCAPQLFE
;
A
#
# COMPACT_ATOMS: atom_id res chain seq x y z
N MET A 1 -3.39 -4.92 -4.14
CA MET A 1 -3.17 -4.63 -2.71
C MET A 1 -3.88 -5.68 -1.88
N GLY A 2 -3.25 -6.16 -0.81
CA GLY A 2 -3.84 -7.07 0.16
C GLY A 2 -4.92 -6.42 1.03
N SER A 3 -5.68 -7.24 1.75
CA SER A 3 -6.71 -6.78 2.71
C SER A 3 -6.10 -6.25 4.01
N ASP A 4 -4.83 -6.58 4.22
CA ASP A 4 -3.92 -6.07 5.23
C ASP A 4 -3.14 -4.83 4.76
N GLY A 5 -3.31 -4.41 3.50
CA GLY A 5 -2.56 -3.31 2.90
C GLY A 5 -1.20 -3.68 2.33
N HIS A 6 -0.86 -4.97 2.19
CA HIS A 6 0.39 -5.36 1.54
C HIS A 6 0.43 -4.93 0.06
N VAL A 7 1.63 -4.63 -0.42
CA VAL A 7 1.93 -4.37 -1.84
C VAL A 7 3.12 -5.20 -2.27
N ALA A 8 3.13 -5.67 -3.53
CA ALA A 8 4.08 -6.69 -3.96
C ALA A 8 4.11 -7.86 -2.96
N SER A 9 5.29 -8.23 -2.42
CA SER A 9 5.38 -9.18 -1.30
C SER A 9 5.83 -8.51 0.01
N LEU A 10 5.49 -7.24 0.19
CA LEU A 10 5.83 -6.45 1.37
C LEU A 10 4.61 -6.43 2.30
N PHE A 11 4.68 -7.21 3.39
CA PHE A 11 3.58 -7.42 4.35
C PHE A 11 3.75 -6.57 5.61
N PRO A 12 2.66 -6.04 6.21
CA PRO A 12 2.74 -5.30 7.47
C PRO A 12 3.51 -6.06 8.54
N GLY A 13 4.47 -5.38 9.20
CA GLY A 13 5.29 -5.97 10.27
C GLY A 13 6.40 -6.93 9.81
N HIS A 14 6.48 -7.26 8.52
CA HIS A 14 7.54 -8.13 8.00
C HIS A 14 8.84 -7.32 7.73
N PRO A 15 10.04 -7.82 8.11
CA PRO A 15 11.30 -7.08 7.97
C PRO A 15 11.62 -6.61 6.54
N ALA A 16 11.16 -7.34 5.52
CA ALA A 16 11.32 -6.96 4.11
C ALA A 16 10.76 -5.56 3.79
N VAL A 17 9.74 -5.09 4.53
CA VAL A 17 9.20 -3.73 4.38
C VAL A 17 10.24 -2.67 4.72
N GLU A 18 11.20 -2.97 5.61
CA GLU A 18 12.27 -2.06 6.03
C GLU A 18 13.52 -2.15 5.17
N GLN A 19 13.56 -3.02 4.16
CA GLN A 19 14.71 -3.10 3.27
C GLN A 19 14.86 -1.80 2.45
N ARG A 20 16.04 -1.17 2.54
CA ARG A 20 16.37 0.09 1.86
C ARG A 20 17.62 0.01 0.98
N GLY A 21 18.52 -0.95 1.24
CA GLY A 21 19.83 -1.02 0.57
C GLY A 21 19.79 -1.68 -0.81
N ASP A 22 18.90 -2.66 -0.99
CA ASP A 22 18.82 -3.46 -2.21
C ASP A 22 17.59 -3.11 -3.04
N TRP A 23 17.68 -3.33 -4.35
CA TRP A 23 16.56 -3.12 -5.28
C TRP A 23 15.51 -4.24 -5.19
N ILE A 24 15.99 -5.46 -4.93
CA ILE A 24 15.21 -6.68 -4.83
C ILE A 24 15.52 -7.32 -3.49
N THR A 25 14.51 -7.93 -2.88
CA THR A 25 14.68 -8.81 -1.73
C THR A 25 13.83 -10.06 -1.89
N TYR A 26 13.92 -10.98 -0.94
CA TYR A 26 13.16 -12.21 -0.92
C TYR A 26 12.54 -12.44 0.46
N LEU A 27 11.48 -13.24 0.47
CA LEU A 27 10.83 -13.76 1.68
C LEU A 27 10.88 -15.27 1.60
N THR A 28 11.02 -15.93 2.74
CA THR A 28 10.90 -17.40 2.88
C THR A 28 9.72 -17.80 3.77
N ASP A 29 9.04 -16.82 4.34
CA ASP A 29 8.07 -16.91 5.43
C ASP A 29 6.90 -15.93 5.22
N SER A 30 6.48 -15.72 3.96
CA SER A 30 5.30 -14.89 3.66
C SER A 30 4.07 -15.42 4.42
N PRO A 31 3.28 -14.53 5.07
CA PRO A 31 2.04 -14.92 5.76
C PRO A 31 0.99 -15.55 4.82
N GLU A 32 1.07 -15.26 3.52
CA GLU A 32 0.19 -15.80 2.50
C GLU A 32 0.94 -16.80 1.61
N ALA A 33 0.36 -17.97 1.36
CA ALA A 33 0.95 -18.96 0.47
C ALA A 33 1.11 -18.44 -0.98
N PRO A 34 2.18 -18.81 -1.71
CA PRO A 34 3.34 -19.54 -1.22
C PRO A 34 4.26 -18.68 -0.32
N PRO A 35 4.96 -19.31 0.64
CA PRO A 35 5.78 -18.58 1.61
C PRO A 35 7.03 -17.93 0.97
N GLU A 36 7.59 -18.55 -0.07
CA GLU A 36 8.78 -18.07 -0.76
C GLU A 36 8.42 -17.10 -1.88
N ARG A 37 9.01 -15.90 -1.86
CA ARG A 37 8.71 -14.83 -2.81
C ARG A 37 9.95 -13.99 -3.12
N ILE A 38 10.03 -13.45 -4.32
CA ILE A 38 10.99 -12.42 -4.71
C ILE A 38 10.21 -11.13 -4.97
N THR A 39 10.68 -9.99 -4.48
CA THR A 39 9.93 -8.72 -4.55
C THR A 39 10.85 -7.51 -4.72
N PHE A 40 10.33 -6.48 -5.38
CA PHE A 40 10.92 -5.14 -5.31
C PHE A 40 10.75 -4.57 -3.90
N THR A 41 11.74 -3.77 -3.51
CA THR A 41 11.72 -3.01 -2.25
C THR A 41 11.00 -1.67 -2.44
N LEU A 42 10.59 -1.03 -1.33
CA LEU A 42 9.92 0.27 -1.38
C LEU A 42 10.72 1.36 -2.10
N PRO A 43 12.06 1.49 -1.93
CA PRO A 43 12.82 2.47 -2.70
C PRO A 43 12.69 2.31 -4.21
N VAL A 44 12.63 1.07 -4.72
CA VAL A 44 12.45 0.83 -6.15
C VAL A 44 11.03 1.18 -6.58
N ILE A 45 10.01 0.73 -5.85
CA ILE A 45 8.62 1.07 -6.15
C ILE A 45 8.42 2.59 -6.15
N ASN A 46 8.99 3.31 -5.18
CA ASN A 46 8.86 4.76 -5.03
C ASN A 46 9.76 5.57 -5.99
N SER A 47 10.68 4.92 -6.72
CA SER A 47 11.45 5.56 -7.79
C SER A 47 10.71 5.62 -9.14
N ALA A 48 9.58 4.91 -9.27
CA ALA A 48 8.81 4.88 -10.50
C ALA A 48 8.19 6.25 -10.83
N SER A 49 8.20 6.63 -12.10
CA SER A 49 7.55 7.88 -12.56
C SER A 49 6.03 7.87 -12.35
N ASN A 50 5.41 6.68 -12.40
CA ASN A 50 3.98 6.51 -12.14
C ASN A 50 3.78 5.19 -11.38
N VAL A 51 2.98 5.24 -10.32
CA VAL A 51 2.50 4.06 -9.60
C VAL A 51 0.99 4.05 -9.64
N ALA A 52 0.42 2.95 -10.13
CA ALA A 52 -1.01 2.70 -10.12
C ALA A 52 -1.31 1.61 -9.08
N ILE A 53 -2.14 1.91 -8.09
CA ILE A 53 -2.67 0.90 -7.17
C ILE A 53 -4.12 0.62 -7.56
N VAL A 54 -4.37 -0.59 -8.05
CA VAL A 54 -5.69 -1.05 -8.48
C VAL A 54 -6.27 -1.97 -7.41
N VAL A 55 -7.46 -1.65 -6.90
CA VAL A 55 -8.13 -2.39 -5.82
C VAL A 55 -9.62 -2.51 -6.10
N THR A 56 -10.16 -3.71 -5.95
CA THR A 56 -11.59 -3.99 -6.14
C THR A 56 -12.13 -4.84 -4.98
N GLY A 57 -13.40 -4.63 -4.66
CA GLY A 57 -14.13 -5.43 -3.68
C GLY A 57 -14.06 -4.90 -2.25
N GLU A 58 -15.16 -5.12 -1.52
CA GLU A 58 -15.39 -4.60 -0.16
C GLU A 58 -14.37 -5.11 0.85
N ALA A 59 -13.85 -6.33 0.66
CA ALA A 59 -12.85 -6.93 1.54
C ALA A 59 -11.54 -6.11 1.64
N LYS A 60 -11.31 -5.17 0.73
CA LYS A 60 -10.13 -4.29 0.73
C LYS A 60 -10.44 -2.87 1.22
N ALA A 61 -11.70 -2.53 1.48
CA ALA A 61 -12.12 -1.16 1.76
C ALA A 61 -11.45 -0.56 3.01
N MET A 62 -11.29 -1.34 4.07
CA MET A 62 -10.58 -0.88 5.27
C MET A 62 -9.09 -0.63 5.01
N ALA A 63 -8.42 -1.50 4.26
CA ALA A 63 -7.02 -1.28 3.88
C ALA A 63 -6.85 -0.05 2.98
N VAL A 64 -7.81 0.21 2.09
CA VAL A 64 -7.84 1.42 1.26
C VAL A 64 -7.99 2.66 2.15
N HIS A 65 -8.92 2.65 3.10
CA HIS A 65 -9.09 3.73 4.07
C HIS A 65 -7.79 4.00 4.86
N HIS A 66 -7.17 2.97 5.44
CA HIS A 66 -5.91 3.14 6.17
C HIS A 66 -4.75 3.62 5.28
N ALA A 67 -4.74 3.25 3.99
CA ALA A 67 -3.68 3.69 3.08
C ALA A 67 -3.85 5.16 2.62
N ILE A 68 -5.09 5.65 2.54
CA ILE A 68 -5.40 6.96 1.97
C ILE A 68 -5.67 8.01 3.06
N ASP A 69 -6.58 7.72 4.00
CA ASP A 69 -7.18 8.71 4.92
C ASP A 69 -6.48 8.81 6.28
N ASP A 70 -5.85 7.73 6.79
CA ASP A 70 -5.20 7.69 8.13
C ASP A 70 -3.93 8.54 8.24
N ALA A 71 -3.77 9.57 7.41
CA ALA A 71 -2.65 10.49 7.42
C ALA A 71 -2.56 11.38 8.67
N ASN A 72 -3.63 11.46 9.48
CA ASN A 72 -3.81 12.54 10.47
C ASN A 72 -3.80 12.12 11.95
N GLU A 73 -3.67 10.83 12.29
CA GLU A 73 -3.63 10.43 13.69
C GLU A 73 -2.30 9.72 13.97
N GLY A 74 -1.58 10.19 15.00
CA GLY A 74 -0.33 9.61 15.50
C GLY A 74 -0.48 8.20 16.09
N SER A 75 -1.33 7.37 15.48
CA SER A 75 -1.52 5.98 15.79
C SER A 75 -0.38 5.19 15.17
N SER A 76 0.38 4.54 16.04
CA SER A 76 1.44 3.59 15.73
C SER A 76 0.91 2.28 15.12
N THR A 77 -0.12 2.33 14.27
CA THR A 77 -0.53 1.18 13.47
C THR A 77 0.59 0.91 12.47
N ALA A 78 1.15 -0.30 12.54
CA ALA A 78 2.22 -0.76 11.67
C ALA A 78 2.02 -0.22 10.24
N ALA A 79 2.96 0.61 9.77
CA ALA A 79 2.82 1.37 8.55
C ALA A 79 2.38 0.45 7.41
N SER A 80 1.13 0.59 6.97
CA SER A 80 0.60 -0.19 5.86
C SER A 80 1.55 -0.05 4.66
N PRO A 81 2.07 -1.15 4.09
CA PRO A 81 3.00 -1.06 2.96
C PRO A 81 2.41 -0.26 1.78
N ALA A 82 1.10 -0.31 1.55
CA ALA A 82 0.42 0.52 0.58
C ALA A 82 0.48 2.02 0.89
N ARG A 83 0.45 2.43 2.17
CA ARG A 83 0.64 3.83 2.60
C ARG A 83 2.08 4.32 2.36
N MET A 84 3.03 3.40 2.47
CA MET A 84 4.46 3.69 2.25
C MET A 84 4.82 3.82 0.77
N VAL A 85 3.91 3.46 -0.14
CA VAL A 85 4.05 3.77 -1.56
C VAL A 85 3.82 5.27 -1.76
N GLN A 86 4.92 6.01 -1.86
CA GLN A 86 4.94 7.46 -2.05
C GLN A 86 6.04 7.77 -3.07
N PRO A 87 5.71 7.79 -4.38
CA PRO A 87 6.67 8.08 -5.43
C PRO A 87 7.35 9.44 -5.20
N THR A 88 8.68 9.48 -5.15
CA THR A 88 9.42 10.70 -4.76
C THR A 88 9.33 11.80 -5.82
N ASN A 89 9.41 11.43 -7.10
CA ASN A 89 9.31 12.33 -8.26
C ASN A 89 8.26 11.84 -9.27
N GLY A 90 7.27 11.08 -8.79
CA GLY A 90 6.27 10.42 -9.63
C GLY A 90 4.84 10.76 -9.23
N LYS A 91 3.89 10.14 -9.92
CA LYS A 91 2.47 10.21 -9.60
C LYS A 91 2.01 8.90 -8.98
N LEU A 92 1.25 8.99 -7.89
CA LEU A 92 0.48 7.88 -7.36
C LEU A 92 -0.98 8.07 -7.77
N VAL A 93 -1.57 7.05 -8.41
CA VAL A 93 -2.99 7.04 -8.79
C VAL A 93 -3.64 5.78 -8.23
N TRP A 94 -4.77 5.97 -7.55
CA TRP A 94 -5.61 4.89 -7.03
C TRP A 94 -6.78 4.65 -7.97
N PHE A 95 -6.94 3.40 -8.40
CA PHE A 95 -8.09 2.94 -9.17
C PHE A 95 -8.92 2.01 -8.29
N LEU A 96 -10.10 2.46 -7.89
CA LEU A 96 -10.97 1.80 -6.93
C LEU A 96 -12.34 1.55 -7.55
N ASP A 97 -12.94 0.40 -7.29
CA ASP A 97 -14.38 0.24 -7.47
C ASP A 97 -15.17 0.85 -6.29
N CYS A 98 -16.49 0.98 -6.43
CA CYS A 98 -17.33 1.56 -5.37
C CYS A 98 -17.23 0.78 -4.05
N CYS A 99 -17.05 -0.55 -4.12
CA CYS A 99 -16.94 -1.39 -2.94
C CYS A 99 -15.61 -1.15 -2.18
N ALA A 100 -14.48 -1.07 -2.87
CA ALA A 100 -13.18 -0.78 -2.29
C ALA A 100 -13.07 0.67 -1.78
N ALA A 101 -13.81 1.61 -2.40
CA ALA A 101 -13.87 3.00 -1.96
C ALA A 101 -14.88 3.26 -0.84
N SER A 102 -15.68 2.26 -0.43
CA SER A 102 -16.83 2.43 0.47
C SER A 102 -16.52 2.98 1.87
N ARG A 103 -15.25 2.97 2.28
CA ARG A 103 -14.77 3.47 3.58
C ARG A 103 -14.02 4.79 3.51
N LEU A 104 -13.81 5.34 2.30
CA LEU A 104 -13.11 6.61 2.15
C LEU A 104 -13.97 7.77 2.65
N GLN A 105 -13.34 8.70 3.35
CA GLN A 105 -13.97 9.95 3.72
C GLN A 105 -14.13 10.79 2.45
N CYS A 106 -15.38 11.14 2.12
CA CYS A 106 -15.63 12.10 1.06
C CYS A 106 -15.21 13.48 1.59
N ALA A 107 -14.11 14.04 1.09
CA ALA A 107 -13.86 15.47 1.31
C ALA A 107 -15.06 16.23 0.75
N PRO A 108 -15.64 17.20 1.49
CA PRO A 108 -16.70 18.03 0.93
C PRO A 108 -16.13 18.72 -0.31
N GLN A 109 -16.67 18.38 -1.47
CA GLN A 109 -16.41 19.14 -2.69
C GLN A 109 -17.02 20.52 -2.46
N LEU A 110 -16.17 21.47 -2.07
CA LEU A 110 -16.49 22.89 -2.16
C LEU A 110 -16.59 23.19 -3.66
N PHE A 111 -17.81 23.12 -4.18
CA PHE A 111 -18.15 23.74 -5.44
C PHE A 111 -18.24 25.25 -5.18
N GLU A 112 -17.19 25.98 -5.53
CA GLU A 112 -17.27 27.41 -5.87
C GLU A 112 -17.34 27.58 -7.40
#